data_AF-A0A023B548-F1
#
_entry.id   AF-A0A023B548-F1
#
_cell.length_a   1.000
_cell.length_b   1.000
_cell.length_c   1.000
_cell.angle_alpha   90.00
_cell.angle_beta   90.00
_cell.angle_gamma   90.00
#
_symmetry.space_group_name_H-M   'P 1'
#
loop_
_entity.id
_entity.type
_entity.pdbx_description
1 polymer ?
#
loop_
_entity_poly.entity_id
_entity_poly.type
_entity_poly.pdbx_seq_one_letter_code
_entity_poly.pdbx_strand_id
1 'polypeptide(L)'
;MNASGMQPPIRGCQVMLLSLSDRTEEAKVQFVVAAQKKAMKKLIEAVEKGGFSKKSALLDEEKRFDWFEQCSRIFMWTPLGESNTMGETLAMRDLKDYLEFVDPDDEFSHVSDQVCRESVSRGMSEVRKAMKKVGSSGNWSLEEKEPLTVTSYRHLTPDELERLRGSAPEEWLALIPEAPPAVTYSTLLMLSTA
;
A
#
# COMPACT_ATOMS: atom_id res chain seq x y z
N MET A 1 -3.38 -4.81 -10.06
CA MET A 1 -3.49 -5.67 -11.26
C MET A 1 -4.25 -4.86 -12.30
N ASN A 2 -3.96 -5.00 -13.59
CA ASN A 2 -4.80 -4.39 -14.64
C ASN A 2 -5.89 -5.36 -15.12
N ALA A 3 -6.82 -4.88 -15.96
CA ALA A 3 -7.87 -5.69 -16.59
C ALA A 3 -7.37 -6.73 -17.63
N SER A 4 -6.09 -7.11 -17.59
CA SER A 4 -5.54 -8.23 -18.36
C SER A 4 -4.76 -9.20 -17.47
N GLY A 5 -5.09 -9.26 -16.18
CA GLY A 5 -4.46 -10.14 -15.19
C GLY A 5 -3.03 -9.79 -14.78
N MET A 6 -2.45 -8.72 -15.32
CA MET A 6 -1.02 -8.43 -15.15
C MET A 6 -0.76 -7.55 -13.93
N GLN A 7 0.25 -7.92 -13.14
CA GLN A 7 0.86 -7.03 -12.16
C GLN A 7 1.94 -6.16 -12.86
N PRO A 8 2.00 -4.83 -12.61
CA PRO A 8 3.03 -3.99 -13.22
C PRO A 8 4.47 -4.37 -12.80
N PRO A 9 5.48 -4.13 -13.66
CA PRO A 9 6.84 -4.59 -13.43
C PRO A 9 7.56 -3.80 -12.32
N ILE A 10 8.16 -4.53 -11.38
CA ILE A 10 8.85 -3.97 -10.20
C ILE A 10 10.23 -3.34 -10.50
N ARG A 11 10.87 -3.70 -11.61
CA ARG A 11 12.23 -3.24 -11.94
C ARG A 11 12.24 -1.73 -12.21
N GLY A 12 13.02 -0.98 -11.42
CA GLY A 12 13.16 0.47 -11.56
C GLY A 12 12.11 1.29 -10.82
N CYS A 13 11.22 0.64 -10.06
CA CYS A 13 10.33 1.31 -9.12
C CYS A 13 11.11 2.04 -8.02
N GLN A 14 10.49 3.09 -7.48
CA GLN A 14 10.85 3.68 -6.20
C GLN A 14 9.95 3.08 -5.12
N VAL A 15 10.48 2.89 -3.92
CA VAL A 15 9.71 2.50 -2.74
C VAL A 15 9.46 3.74 -1.87
N MET A 16 8.22 3.94 -1.45
CA MET A 16 7.80 4.98 -0.50
C MET A 16 6.81 4.42 0.51
N LEU A 17 6.64 5.13 1.62
CA LEU A 17 5.54 4.94 2.55
C LEU A 17 4.46 6.00 2.27
N LEU A 18 3.24 5.56 2.04
CA LEU A 18 2.05 6.41 2.02
C LEU A 18 1.32 6.29 3.36
N SER A 19 0.78 7.40 3.86
CA SER A 19 -0.27 7.35 4.89
C SER A 19 -1.61 7.66 4.22
N LEU A 20 -2.61 6.84 4.52
CA LEU A 20 -3.96 7.00 4.01
C LEU A 20 -4.92 7.27 5.17
N SER A 21 -5.94 8.09 4.93
CA SER A 21 -7.04 8.26 5.88
C SER A 21 -8.41 8.47 5.25
N ASP A 22 -9.44 8.25 6.06
CA ASP A 22 -10.80 8.70 5.76
C ASP A 22 -10.98 10.19 6.10
N ARG A 23 -12.16 10.73 5.78
CA ARG A 23 -12.47 12.17 5.87
C ARG A 23 -12.41 12.73 7.29
N THR A 24 -12.71 11.90 8.31
CA THR A 24 -12.74 12.26 9.73
C THR A 24 -11.39 12.08 10.40
N GLU A 25 -10.42 11.46 9.73
CA GLU A 25 -9.10 11.12 10.27
C GLU A 25 -9.12 10.13 11.45
N GLU A 26 -10.26 9.46 11.67
CA GLU A 26 -10.39 8.32 12.58
C GLU A 26 -9.82 7.07 11.91
N ALA A 27 -10.20 6.88 10.65
CA ALA A 27 -9.68 5.91 9.70
C ALA A 27 -8.22 6.21 9.30
N LYS A 28 -7.18 5.62 9.91
CA LYS A 28 -5.77 5.83 9.46
C LYS A 28 -5.01 4.52 9.28
N VAL A 29 -4.29 4.39 8.16
CA VAL A 29 -3.37 3.27 7.87
C VAL A 29 -2.13 3.76 7.13
N GLN A 30 -1.11 2.91 7.03
CA GLN A 30 0.05 3.14 6.18
C GLN A 30 0.21 2.01 5.16
N PHE A 31 0.76 2.34 3.99
CA PHE A 31 1.12 1.38 2.96
C PHE A 31 2.55 1.67 2.49
N VAL A 32 3.41 0.65 2.50
CA VAL A 32 4.60 0.68 1.65
C VAL A 32 4.14 0.42 0.22
N VAL A 33 4.58 1.25 -0.70
CA VAL A 33 4.23 1.16 -2.13
C VAL A 33 5.49 1.17 -2.99
N ALA A 34 5.47 0.38 -4.05
CA ALA A 34 6.50 0.38 -5.08
C ALA A 34 5.87 0.81 -6.41
N ALA A 35 6.33 1.92 -6.98
CA ALA A 35 5.81 2.46 -8.23
C ALA A 35 6.92 2.97 -9.15
N GLN A 36 6.72 2.85 -10.46
CA GLN A 36 7.63 3.38 -11.48
C GLN A 36 7.79 4.90 -11.32
N LYS A 37 9.01 5.44 -11.51
CA LYS A 37 9.34 6.86 -11.19
C LYS A 37 8.33 7.89 -11.73
N LYS A 38 7.79 7.67 -12.93
CA LYS A 38 6.78 8.53 -13.56
C LYS A 38 5.40 8.43 -12.89
N ALA A 39 5.01 7.24 -12.45
CA ALA A 39 3.78 7.00 -11.69
C ALA A 39 3.89 7.53 -10.26
N MET A 40 5.04 7.33 -9.61
CA MET A 40 5.33 7.89 -8.28
C MET A 40 5.28 9.42 -8.29
N LYS A 41 5.85 10.07 -9.32
CA LYS A 41 5.76 11.54 -9.49
C LYS A 41 4.31 12.02 -9.67
N LYS A 42 3.48 11.31 -10.46
CA LYS A 42 2.04 11.61 -10.56
C LYS A 42 1.34 11.52 -9.20
N LEU A 43 1.61 10.47 -8.43
CA LEU A 43 1.00 10.25 -7.12
C LEU A 43 1.39 11.35 -6.13
N ILE A 44 2.67 11.72 -6.08
CA ILE A 44 3.16 12.87 -5.31
C ILE A 44 2.44 14.16 -5.72
N GLU A 45 2.44 14.49 -7.02
CA GLU A 45 1.75 15.68 -7.53
C GLU A 45 0.24 15.67 -7.24
N ALA A 46 -0.39 14.50 -7.16
CA ALA A 46 -1.80 14.35 -6.80
C ALA A 46 -2.04 14.57 -5.29
N VAL A 47 -1.12 14.16 -4.42
CA VAL A 47 -1.19 14.51 -2.98
C VAL A 47 -0.97 16.01 -2.80
N GLU A 48 0.10 16.58 -3.37
CA GLU A 48 0.49 17.99 -3.22
C GLU A 48 -0.60 18.97 -3.71
N LYS A 49 -1.27 18.66 -4.82
CA LYS A 49 -2.35 19.51 -5.39
C LYS A 49 -3.70 19.32 -4.72
N GLY A 50 -3.83 18.39 -3.77
CA GLY A 50 -5.13 17.98 -3.25
C GLY A 50 -6.00 17.27 -4.28
N GLY A 51 -5.40 16.50 -5.20
CA GLY A 51 -6.12 15.61 -6.11
C GLY A 51 -6.94 14.54 -5.38
N PHE A 52 -6.47 14.10 -4.21
CA PHE A 52 -7.22 13.25 -3.26
C PHE A 52 -8.02 14.06 -2.21
N SER A 53 -8.26 15.37 -2.42
CA SER A 53 -8.95 16.23 -1.45
C SER A 53 -10.43 15.85 -1.29
N LYS A 54 -11.00 16.26 -0.14
CA LYS A 54 -12.34 15.94 0.40
C LYS A 54 -13.54 16.42 -0.44
N LYS A 55 -13.36 16.65 -1.75
CA LYS A 55 -14.39 17.02 -2.74
C LYS A 55 -14.24 16.35 -4.12
N SER A 56 -13.07 15.82 -4.49
CA SER A 56 -12.85 15.20 -5.82
C SER A 56 -13.30 13.75 -5.87
N ALA A 57 -12.96 12.95 -4.85
CA ALA A 57 -13.25 11.52 -4.78
C ALA A 57 -14.76 11.14 -4.68
N LEU A 58 -15.66 12.13 -4.61
CA LEU A 58 -17.12 11.95 -4.56
C LEU A 58 -17.82 12.15 -5.92
N LEU A 59 -17.08 12.53 -6.98
CA LEU A 59 -17.65 12.94 -8.27
C LEU A 59 -17.08 12.18 -9.48
N ASP A 60 -16.18 11.22 -9.25
CA ASP A 60 -15.35 10.63 -10.30
C ASP A 60 -14.97 9.19 -9.90
N GLU A 61 -15.87 8.23 -10.18
CA GLU A 61 -15.72 6.84 -9.74
C GLU A 61 -14.48 6.16 -10.36
N GLU A 62 -14.10 6.55 -11.58
CA GLU A 62 -12.85 6.11 -12.24
C GLU A 62 -11.63 6.41 -11.37
N LYS A 63 -11.61 7.56 -10.66
CA LYS A 63 -10.49 7.99 -9.81
C LYS A 63 -10.52 7.41 -8.39
N ARG A 64 -11.52 6.62 -8.02
CA ARG A 64 -11.57 5.99 -6.67
C ARG A 64 -10.34 5.13 -6.40
N PHE A 65 -9.76 4.52 -7.44
CA PHE A 65 -8.62 3.58 -7.33
C PHE A 65 -7.31 4.09 -7.95
N ASP A 66 -7.24 5.38 -8.33
CA ASP A 66 -6.12 6.03 -9.04
C ASP A 66 -4.72 5.68 -8.45
N TRP A 67 -4.63 5.61 -7.12
CA TRP A 67 -3.38 5.34 -6.41
C TRP A 67 -2.97 3.85 -6.47
N PHE A 68 -3.93 2.92 -6.46
CA PHE A 68 -3.67 1.49 -6.66
C PHE A 68 -3.15 1.23 -8.09
N GLU A 69 -3.69 1.92 -9.09
CA GLU A 69 -3.25 1.78 -10.49
C GLU A 69 -1.83 2.30 -10.74
N GLN A 70 -1.41 3.38 -10.05
CA GLN A 70 -0.02 3.85 -10.13
C GLN A 70 0.98 2.84 -9.51
N CYS A 71 0.52 1.94 -8.63
CA CYS A 71 1.38 1.05 -7.85
C CYS A 71 1.65 -0.29 -8.56
N SER A 72 2.92 -0.70 -8.55
CA SER A 72 3.38 -2.01 -9.02
C SER A 72 3.35 -3.08 -7.92
N ARG A 73 3.51 -2.66 -6.65
CA ARG A 73 3.19 -3.41 -5.43
C ARG A 73 2.72 -2.47 -4.33
N ILE A 74 1.91 -3.00 -3.41
CA ILE A 74 1.48 -2.35 -2.16
C ILE A 74 1.64 -3.37 -1.01
N PHE A 75 1.87 -2.90 0.21
CA PHE A 75 1.96 -3.71 1.43
C PHE A 75 1.51 -2.88 2.62
N MET A 76 0.48 -3.34 3.34
CA MET A 76 -0.10 -2.64 4.49
C MET A 76 0.91 -2.66 5.65
N TRP A 77 1.30 -1.48 6.11
CA TRP A 77 2.38 -1.31 7.07
C TRP A 77 1.81 -0.97 8.45
N THR A 78 1.91 -1.93 9.38
CA THR A 78 1.49 -1.79 10.78
C THR A 78 2.70 -1.90 11.71
N PRO A 79 3.55 -0.85 11.77
CA PRO A 79 4.76 -0.89 12.61
C PRO A 79 4.36 -1.05 14.08
N LEU A 80 5.14 -1.86 14.82
CA LEU A 80 5.00 -2.10 16.26
C LEU A 80 3.63 -2.68 16.71
N GLY A 81 2.74 -3.05 15.79
CA GLY A 81 1.42 -3.60 16.11
C GLY A 81 0.36 -2.55 16.45
N GLU A 82 0.55 -1.28 16.09
CA GLU A 82 -0.46 -0.22 16.22
C GLU A 82 -1.61 -0.41 15.20
N SER A 83 -2.52 -1.35 15.49
CA SER A 83 -3.65 -1.66 14.59
C SER A 83 -4.77 -0.63 14.68
N ASN A 84 -5.18 -0.10 13.53
CA ASN A 84 -6.40 0.69 13.38
C ASN A 84 -7.47 -0.18 12.71
N THR A 85 -8.26 -0.89 13.51
CA THR A 85 -9.14 -1.97 13.03
C THR A 85 -10.06 -1.57 11.87
N MET A 86 -10.74 -0.42 11.94
CA MET A 86 -11.60 -0.01 10.82
C MET A 86 -10.83 0.70 9.70
N GLY A 87 -9.62 1.20 9.95
CA GLY A 87 -8.66 1.58 8.89
C GLY A 87 -8.22 0.39 8.05
N GLU A 88 -7.76 -0.68 8.69
CA GLU A 88 -7.43 -1.96 8.04
C GLU A 88 -8.66 -2.53 7.31
N THR A 89 -9.86 -2.38 7.88
CA THR A 89 -11.12 -2.83 7.26
C THR A 89 -11.47 -2.01 6.01
N LEU A 90 -11.37 -0.68 6.04
CA LEU A 90 -11.58 0.17 4.87
C LEU A 90 -10.52 -0.09 3.79
N ALA A 91 -9.26 -0.33 4.18
CA ALA A 91 -8.18 -0.70 3.25
C ALA A 91 -8.43 -2.06 2.58
N MET A 92 -8.86 -3.07 3.35
CA MET A 92 -9.27 -4.37 2.82
C MET A 92 -10.51 -4.27 1.89
N ARG A 93 -11.47 -3.38 2.21
CA ARG A 93 -12.60 -3.09 1.32
C ARG A 93 -12.14 -2.44 0.02
N ASP A 94 -11.37 -1.35 0.09
CA ASP A 94 -10.99 -0.59 -1.11
C ASP A 94 -10.07 -1.43 -2.03
N LEU A 95 -9.25 -2.33 -1.47
CA LEU A 95 -8.50 -3.32 -2.26
C LEU A 95 -9.40 -4.39 -2.90
N LYS A 96 -10.38 -4.92 -2.16
CA LYS A 96 -11.39 -5.87 -2.69
C LYS A 96 -12.18 -5.23 -3.83
N ASP A 97 -12.71 -4.03 -3.60
CA ASP A 97 -13.54 -3.30 -4.56
C ASP A 97 -12.73 -2.97 -5.83
N TYR A 98 -11.45 -2.61 -5.71
CA TYR A 98 -10.56 -2.43 -6.85
C TYR A 98 -10.34 -3.72 -7.65
N LEU A 99 -10.06 -4.84 -6.96
CA LEU A 99 -9.81 -6.12 -7.64
C LEU A 99 -11.07 -6.65 -8.35
N GLU A 100 -12.24 -6.52 -7.73
CA GLU A 100 -13.53 -6.89 -8.35
C GLU A 100 -13.98 -5.90 -9.44
N PHE A 101 -13.41 -4.69 -9.49
CA PHE A 101 -13.62 -3.73 -10.57
C PHE A 101 -12.74 -4.02 -11.81
N VAL A 102 -11.48 -4.45 -11.62
CA VAL A 102 -10.58 -4.79 -12.75
C VAL A 102 -10.72 -6.23 -13.25
N ASP A 103 -11.33 -7.12 -12.47
CA ASP A 103 -11.54 -8.55 -12.77
C ASP A 103 -12.98 -8.97 -12.37
N PRO A 104 -14.02 -8.40 -13.02
CA PRO A 104 -15.42 -8.58 -12.61
C PRO A 104 -15.95 -10.00 -12.82
N ASP A 105 -15.36 -10.75 -13.76
CA ASP A 105 -15.71 -12.14 -14.07
C ASP A 105 -14.85 -13.17 -13.28
N ASP A 106 -13.98 -12.72 -12.36
CA ASP A 106 -13.09 -13.53 -11.49
C ASP A 106 -12.10 -14.43 -12.31
N GLU A 107 -11.82 -14.09 -13.58
CA GLU A 107 -10.91 -14.80 -14.50
C GLU A 107 -9.47 -14.86 -13.94
N PHE A 108 -9.03 -13.76 -13.33
CA PHE A 108 -7.71 -13.61 -12.73
C PHE A 108 -7.73 -13.76 -11.20
N SER A 109 -8.76 -14.40 -10.66
CA SER A 109 -8.96 -14.72 -9.24
C SER A 109 -7.71 -15.23 -8.49
N HIS A 110 -6.86 -16.01 -9.16
CA HIS A 110 -5.59 -16.49 -8.61
C HIS A 110 -4.56 -15.35 -8.39
N VAL A 111 -4.48 -14.39 -9.31
CA VAL A 111 -3.65 -13.19 -9.18
C VAL A 111 -4.28 -12.23 -8.17
N SER A 112 -5.61 -12.10 -8.14
CA SER A 112 -6.33 -11.30 -7.13
C SER A 112 -6.13 -11.85 -5.71
N ASP A 113 -6.13 -13.17 -5.51
CA ASP A 113 -5.81 -13.80 -4.22
C ASP A 113 -4.33 -13.61 -3.85
N GLN A 114 -3.41 -13.72 -4.82
CA GLN A 114 -1.99 -13.42 -4.61
C GLN A 114 -1.77 -11.95 -4.20
N VAL A 115 -2.38 -10.99 -4.91
CA VAL A 115 -2.29 -9.56 -4.57
C VAL A 115 -2.81 -9.30 -3.16
N CYS A 116 -3.94 -9.89 -2.76
CA CYS A 116 -4.44 -9.77 -1.38
C CYS A 116 -3.45 -10.34 -0.34
N ARG A 117 -2.80 -11.48 -0.60
CA ARG A 117 -1.76 -12.03 0.28
C ARG A 117 -0.53 -11.10 0.36
N GLU A 118 -0.05 -10.62 -0.78
CA GLU A 118 1.08 -9.69 -0.85
C GLU A 118 0.78 -8.32 -0.21
N SER A 119 -0.49 -7.90 -0.19
CA SER A 119 -0.90 -6.56 0.22
C SER A 119 -1.37 -6.46 1.68
N VAL A 120 -2.14 -7.43 2.16
CA VAL A 120 -2.83 -7.40 3.47
C VAL A 120 -2.71 -8.72 4.24
N SER A 121 -1.77 -9.59 3.85
CA SER A 121 -1.46 -10.87 4.50
C SER A 121 -2.65 -11.83 4.64
N ARG A 122 -3.63 -11.76 3.72
CA ARG A 122 -4.87 -12.56 3.71
C ARG A 122 -5.28 -12.89 2.28
N GLY A 123 -5.87 -14.05 2.04
CA GLY A 123 -6.46 -14.37 0.74
C GLY A 123 -7.70 -13.51 0.43
N MET A 124 -8.01 -13.31 -0.86
CA MET A 124 -9.21 -12.62 -1.32
C MET A 124 -10.49 -13.29 -0.77
N SER A 125 -10.49 -14.63 -0.65
CA SER A 125 -11.61 -15.35 -0.01
C SER A 125 -11.77 -15.02 1.48
N GLU A 126 -10.70 -14.61 2.17
CA GLU A 126 -10.71 -14.25 3.59
C GLU A 126 -11.11 -12.79 3.78
N VAL A 127 -10.65 -11.91 2.89
CA VAL A 127 -11.13 -10.52 2.79
C VAL A 127 -12.64 -10.49 2.53
N ARG A 128 -13.12 -11.21 1.50
CA ARG A 128 -14.55 -11.39 1.20
C ARG A 128 -15.35 -11.92 2.41
N LYS A 129 -14.78 -12.82 3.22
CA LYS A 129 -15.41 -13.32 4.49
C LYS A 129 -15.38 -12.29 5.61
N ALA A 130 -14.32 -11.51 5.75
CA ALA A 130 -14.18 -10.47 6.77
C ALA A 130 -15.20 -9.35 6.57
N MET A 131 -15.34 -8.84 5.35
CA MET A 131 -16.29 -7.76 5.02
C MET A 131 -17.74 -8.18 5.35
N LYS A 132 -18.14 -9.42 5.00
CA LYS A 132 -19.46 -9.97 5.34
C LYS A 132 -19.72 -10.02 6.85
N LYS A 133 -18.70 -10.31 7.68
CA LYS A 133 -18.83 -10.28 9.14
C LYS A 133 -19.03 -8.86 9.67
N VAL A 134 -18.25 -7.88 9.17
CA VAL A 134 -18.34 -6.48 9.62
C VAL A 134 -19.72 -5.90 9.30
N GLY A 135 -20.19 -6.02 8.05
CA GLY A 135 -21.52 -5.54 7.66
C GLY A 135 -22.67 -6.21 8.43
N SER A 136 -22.49 -7.44 8.91
CA SER A 136 -23.49 -8.16 9.72
C SER A 136 -23.50 -7.76 11.20
N SER A 137 -22.48 -7.05 11.70
CA SER A 137 -22.24 -6.88 13.15
C SER A 137 -22.95 -5.68 13.80
N GLY A 138 -23.65 -4.85 13.01
CA GLY A 138 -24.32 -3.64 13.48
C GLY A 138 -23.40 -2.43 13.66
N ASN A 139 -23.97 -1.23 13.53
CA ASN A 139 -23.33 0.10 13.53
C ASN A 139 -22.27 0.37 12.43
N TRP A 140 -21.36 -0.58 12.14
CA TRP A 140 -20.21 -0.46 11.22
C TRP A 140 -20.57 -0.33 9.72
N SER A 141 -21.40 0.63 9.26
CA SER A 141 -21.93 0.66 7.87
C SER A 141 -20.85 0.92 6.79
N LEU A 142 -20.23 -0.16 6.31
CA LEU A 142 -19.03 -0.09 5.48
C LEU A 142 -19.27 0.40 4.03
N GLU A 143 -20.51 0.38 3.56
CA GLU A 143 -20.94 0.89 2.26
C GLU A 143 -21.17 2.42 2.28
N GLU A 144 -21.39 3.01 3.47
CA GLU A 144 -21.65 4.45 3.65
C GLU A 144 -20.38 5.27 3.95
N LYS A 145 -19.27 4.61 4.34
CA LYS A 145 -17.98 5.29 4.52
C LYS A 145 -17.28 5.51 3.17
N GLU A 146 -16.76 6.71 2.97
CA GLU A 146 -15.92 7.09 1.84
C GLU A 146 -14.66 6.19 1.68
N PRO A 147 -14.05 6.13 0.48
CA PRO A 147 -12.75 5.50 0.27
C PRO A 147 -11.63 6.15 1.10
N LEU A 148 -10.60 5.37 1.42
CA LEU A 148 -9.37 5.91 1.99
C LEU A 148 -8.62 6.77 0.96
N THR A 149 -8.20 7.96 1.39
CA THR A 149 -7.47 8.94 0.57
C THR A 149 -6.00 9.03 0.98
N VAL A 150 -5.08 9.21 0.03
CA VAL A 150 -3.66 9.39 0.34
C VAL A 150 -3.44 10.80 0.89
N THR A 151 -3.09 10.91 2.17
CA THR A 151 -2.97 12.20 2.88
C THR A 151 -1.53 12.63 3.13
N SER A 152 -0.56 11.72 3.10
CA SER A 152 0.87 12.06 3.06
C SER A 152 1.72 10.94 2.44
N TYR A 153 2.93 11.29 2.04
CA TYR A 153 3.95 10.36 1.56
C TYR A 153 5.31 10.69 2.19
N ARG A 154 6.19 9.69 2.30
CA ARG A 154 7.60 9.87 2.65
C ARG A 154 8.45 8.70 2.19
N HIS A 155 9.78 8.84 2.25
CA HIS A 155 10.67 7.69 2.23
C HIS A 155 10.63 6.94 3.57
N LEU A 156 10.94 5.64 3.52
CA LEU A 156 11.19 4.82 4.71
C LEU A 156 12.55 5.20 5.30
N THR A 157 12.69 5.09 6.62
CA THR A 157 13.99 5.16 7.29
C THR A 157 14.78 3.86 7.08
N PRO A 158 16.11 3.83 7.35
CA PRO A 158 16.88 2.59 7.33
C PRO A 158 16.28 1.50 8.23
N ASP A 159 15.94 1.83 9.48
CA ASP A 159 15.29 0.94 10.44
C ASP A 159 13.97 0.35 9.91
N GLU A 160 13.19 1.13 9.17
CA GLU A 160 11.94 0.67 8.56
C GLU A 160 12.19 -0.25 7.36
N LEU A 161 13.22 0.01 6.56
CA LEU A 161 13.64 -0.88 5.47
C LEU A 161 14.15 -2.24 6.01
N GLU A 162 14.86 -2.24 7.14
CA GLU A 162 15.29 -3.47 7.80
C GLU A 162 14.11 -4.27 8.38
N ARG A 163 13.19 -3.60 9.10
CA ARG A 163 11.95 -4.24 9.59
C ARG A 163 11.10 -4.77 8.45
N LEU A 164 11.01 -4.03 7.35
CA LEU A 164 10.27 -4.43 6.15
C LEU A 164 10.82 -5.73 5.55
N ARG A 165 12.16 -5.90 5.44
CA ARG A 165 12.74 -7.18 5.00
C ARG A 165 12.41 -8.35 5.94
N GLY A 166 12.18 -8.08 7.23
CA GLY A 166 11.80 -9.09 8.22
C GLY A 166 10.32 -9.46 8.24
N SER A 167 9.45 -8.77 7.48
CA SER A 167 8.00 -8.95 7.55
C SER A 167 7.24 -8.90 6.22
N ALA A 168 7.87 -8.43 5.14
CA ALA A 168 7.26 -8.36 3.82
C ALA A 168 7.34 -9.70 3.06
N PRO A 169 6.44 -9.94 2.08
CA PRO A 169 6.54 -11.05 1.13
C PRO A 169 7.88 -11.10 0.37
N GLU A 170 8.28 -12.26 -0.15
CA GLU A 170 9.55 -12.43 -0.86
C GLU A 170 9.67 -11.52 -2.10
N GLU A 171 8.55 -11.22 -2.75
CA GLU A 171 8.43 -10.32 -3.90
C GLU A 171 8.92 -8.90 -3.60
N TRP A 172 8.90 -8.48 -2.32
CA TRP A 172 9.41 -7.19 -1.86
C TRP A 172 10.92 -7.17 -1.64
N LEU A 173 11.58 -8.31 -1.43
CA LEU A 173 13.02 -8.36 -1.19
C LEU A 173 13.80 -7.89 -2.42
N ALA A 174 13.29 -8.11 -3.63
CA ALA A 174 13.84 -7.61 -4.88
C ALA A 174 13.61 -6.09 -5.12
N LEU A 175 12.76 -5.45 -4.32
CA LEU A 175 12.44 -4.01 -4.38
C LEU A 175 13.19 -3.18 -3.33
N ILE A 176 13.57 -3.80 -2.22
CA ILE A 176 14.29 -3.14 -1.12
C ILE A 176 15.79 -3.15 -1.48
N PRO A 177 16.43 -1.99 -1.74
CA PRO A 177 17.86 -1.97 -2.01
C PRO A 177 18.62 -2.54 -0.82
N GLU A 178 19.72 -3.25 -1.07
CA GLU A 178 20.60 -3.72 0.00
C GLU A 178 21.06 -2.54 0.86
N ALA A 179 21.21 -2.78 2.18
CA ALA A 179 21.75 -1.77 3.05
C ALA A 179 23.23 -1.61 2.68
N PRO A 180 23.75 -0.37 2.49
CA PRO A 180 25.18 -0.20 2.31
C PRO A 180 25.88 -0.83 3.54
N PRO A 181 26.91 -1.67 3.34
CA PRO A 181 27.53 -2.40 4.44
C PRO A 181 27.96 -1.41 5.51
N ALA A 182 27.53 -1.66 6.76
CA ALA A 182 27.72 -0.74 7.86
C ALA A 182 29.21 -0.37 7.96
N VAL A 183 29.52 0.91 7.75
CA VAL A 183 30.90 1.40 7.72
C VAL A 183 31.45 1.36 9.14
N THR A 184 32.08 0.23 9.48
CA THR A 184 32.77 0.05 10.74
C THR A 184 33.97 1.00 10.77
N TYR A 185 33.87 2.05 11.59
CA TYR A 185 34.93 3.05 11.83
C TYR A 185 36.10 2.46 12.65
N SER A 186 36.60 1.28 12.26
CA SER A 186 37.74 0.59 12.86
C SER A 186 38.99 0.61 11.98
N THR A 187 38.86 0.92 10.68
CA THR A 187 39.99 0.91 9.72
C THR A 187 40.64 2.30 9.54
N LEU A 188 39.99 3.38 10.01
CA LEU A 188 40.46 4.76 9.84
C LEU A 188 41.50 5.24 10.88
N LEU A 189 42.07 4.33 11.66
CA LEU A 189 43.05 4.63 12.72
C LEU A 189 44.49 4.15 12.42
N MET A 190 44.75 3.55 11.25
CA MET A 190 46.04 2.93 10.90
C MET A 190 46.83 3.65 9.77
N LEU A 191 46.43 4.86 9.37
CA LEU A 191 47.08 5.64 8.31
C LEU A 191 47.41 7.09 8.72
N SER A 192 47.80 7.31 9.98
CA SER A 192 48.20 8.62 10.52
C SER A 192 49.53 8.62 11.29
N THR A 193 50.41 7.64 11.05
CA THR A 193 51.79 7.62 11.56
C THR A 193 52.76 6.95 10.57
N ALA A 194 53.27 7.72 9.61
CA ALA A 194 54.49 7.45 8.84
C ALA A 194 55.00 8.78 8.25
#